data_AF-A0A946X8D5-F1
#
_entry.id   AF-A0A946X8D5-F1
#
_cell.length_a   1.000
_cell.length_b   1.000
_cell.length_c   1.000
_cell.angle_alpha   90.00
_cell.angle_beta   90.00
_cell.angle_gamma   90.00
#
_symmetry.space_group_name_H-M   'P 1'
#
loop_
_entity.id
_entity.type
_entity.pdbx_description
1 polymer ?
#
loop_
_entity_poly.entity_id
_entity_poly.type
_entity_poly.pdbx_seq_one_letter_code
_entity_poly.pdbx_strand_id
1 'polypeptide(L)'
;LEHIEDDHKAMSEIYRVLNIGGTAILQVPLNQNSKNTLEDNSITDKKERIEKFGQYDHVRLYGMDYFERLKKVGFELEQIKYASNYNKKDIKKFGIIENEIIPLCKKLIKN
;
A
#
# COMPACT_ATOMS: atom_id res chain seq x y z
N LEU A 1 -0.11 -2.79 6.36
CA LEU A 1 -0.06 -1.44 6.99
C LEU A 1 -1.45 -0.89 7.38
N GLU A 2 -2.53 -1.52 6.95
CA GLU A 2 -3.94 -1.19 7.16
C GLU A 2 -4.47 -1.60 8.54
N HIS A 3 -3.70 -2.43 9.27
CA HIS A 3 -4.03 -2.96 10.60
C HIS A 3 -3.44 -2.16 11.77
N ILE A 4 -2.62 -1.15 11.50
CA ILE A 4 -1.82 -0.43 12.49
C ILE A 4 -2.28 1.03 12.57
N GLU A 5 -2.51 1.58 13.76
CA GLU A 5 -3.05 2.95 13.88
C GLU A 5 -2.09 4.03 13.33
N ASP A 6 -0.78 3.85 13.49
CA ASP A 6 0.25 4.78 13.00
C ASP A 6 1.05 4.12 11.86
N ASP A 7 0.52 4.21 10.64
CA ASP A 7 1.19 3.70 9.44
C ASP A 7 2.50 4.46 9.16
N HIS A 8 2.53 5.77 9.41
CA HIS A 8 3.70 6.61 9.20
C HIS A 8 4.89 6.12 10.02
N LYS A 9 4.70 5.80 11.30
CA LYS A 9 5.78 5.26 12.15
C LYS A 9 6.27 3.91 11.64
N ALA A 10 5.37 3.02 11.21
CA ALA A 10 5.77 1.73 10.65
C ALA A 10 6.54 1.88 9.33
N MET A 11 6.06 2.71 8.40
CA MET A 11 6.74 3.00 7.14
C MET A 11 8.11 3.66 7.39
N SER A 12 8.19 4.58 8.36
CA SER A 12 9.46 5.22 8.77
C SER A 12 10.45 4.21 9.32
N GLU A 13 9.99 3.24 10.11
CA GLU A 13 10.85 2.21 10.66
C GLU A 13 11.34 1.24 9.58
N ILE A 14 10.47 0.85 8.64
CA ILE A 14 10.87 0.08 7.45
C ILE A 14 11.96 0.83 6.68
N TYR A 15 11.77 2.14 6.45
CA TYR A 15 12.78 2.96 5.78
C TYR A 15 14.09 3.03 6.57
N ARG A 16 14.03 3.18 7.90
CA ARG A 16 15.19 3.26 8.78
C ARG A 16 16.07 2.01 8.67
N VAL A 17 15.46 0.82 8.73
CA VAL A 17 16.18 -0.46 8.71
C VAL A 17 16.59 -0.91 7.31
N LEU A 18 15.93 -0.39 6.26
CA LEU A 18 16.29 -0.71 4.89
C LEU A 18 17.71 -0.20 4.58
N ASN A 19 18.51 -1.04 3.93
CA ASN A 19 19.83 -0.64 3.44
C ASN A 19 19.70 0.43 2.35
N ILE A 20 20.74 1.25 2.20
CA ILE A 20 20.87 2.12 1.01
C ILE A 20 20.91 1.24 -0.24
N GLY A 21 20.12 1.61 -1.25
CA GLY A 21 19.85 0.82 -2.45
C GLY A 21 18.85 -0.33 -2.24
N GLY A 22 18.37 -0.55 -1.02
CA GLY A 22 17.40 -1.58 -0.70
C GLY A 22 16.02 -1.30 -1.30
N THR A 23 15.27 -2.39 -1.52
CA THR A 23 13.90 -2.36 -2.05
C THR A 23 12.91 -2.86 -1.01
N ALA A 24 11.76 -2.20 -0.91
CA ALA A 24 10.60 -2.66 -0.17
C ALA A 24 9.37 -2.70 -1.10
N ILE A 25 8.62 -3.79 -1.07
CA ILE A 25 7.31 -3.90 -1.75
C ILE A 25 6.25 -3.83 -0.65
N LEU A 26 5.47 -2.76 -0.63
CA LEU A 26 4.57 -2.42 0.47
C LEU A 26 3.11 -2.44 0.01
N GLN A 27 2.62 -3.63 -0.37
CA GLN A 27 1.24 -3.82 -0.82
C GLN A 27 0.25 -3.67 0.34
N VAL A 28 -0.90 -3.07 0.01
CA VAL A 28 -2.05 -2.88 0.89
C VAL A 28 -3.32 -2.99 0.04
N PRO A 29 -4.50 -3.28 0.64
CA PRO A 29 -5.77 -3.07 -0.03
C PRO A 29 -5.90 -1.61 -0.48
N LEU A 30 -5.79 -1.38 -1.78
CA LEU A 30 -5.78 -0.06 -2.39
C LEU A 30 -7.09 0.18 -3.15
N ASN A 31 -7.86 1.16 -2.71
CA ASN A 31 -9.02 1.65 -3.44
C ASN A 31 -8.59 2.66 -4.50
N GLN A 32 -8.33 2.18 -5.71
CA GLN A 32 -7.91 3.01 -6.85
C GLN A 32 -8.96 4.04 -7.30
N ASN A 33 -10.22 3.88 -6.89
CA ASN A 33 -11.30 4.84 -7.17
C ASN A 33 -11.36 5.99 -6.16
N SER A 34 -10.60 5.90 -5.06
CA SER A 34 -10.52 6.97 -4.06
C SER A 34 -9.21 7.72 -4.17
N LYS A 35 -9.29 9.05 -4.17
CA LYS A 35 -8.09 9.90 -4.08
C LYS A 35 -7.44 9.84 -2.70
N ASN A 36 -8.25 9.75 -1.65
CA ASN A 36 -7.82 9.87 -0.27
C ASN A 36 -8.07 8.58 0.51
N THR A 37 -7.19 8.30 1.46
CA THR A 37 -7.33 7.20 2.40
C THR A 37 -8.47 7.49 3.37
N LEU A 38 -9.35 6.51 3.53
CA LEU A 38 -10.40 6.52 4.54
C LEU A 38 -9.84 5.85 5.80
N GLU A 39 -9.73 6.57 6.90
CA GLU A 39 -9.22 6.03 8.17
C GLU A 39 -9.96 6.63 9.37
N ASP A 40 -10.21 5.82 10.38
CA ASP A 40 -10.86 6.24 11.62
C ASP A 40 -10.53 5.28 12.77
N ASN A 41 -9.60 5.68 13.62
CA ASN A 41 -9.15 4.88 14.77
C ASN A 41 -10.17 4.85 15.92
N SER A 42 -11.19 5.72 15.90
CA SER A 42 -12.24 5.71 16.94
C SER A 42 -13.20 4.51 16.80
N ILE A 43 -13.21 3.87 15.62
CA ILE A 43 -14.05 2.71 15.34
C ILE A 43 -13.39 1.46 15.89
N THR A 44 -13.98 0.91 16.95
CA THR A 44 -13.53 -0.33 17.59
C THR A 44 -14.45 -1.52 17.32
N ASP A 45 -15.70 -1.28 16.88
CA ASP A 45 -16.63 -2.37 16.57
C ASP A 45 -16.22 -3.12 15.29
N LYS A 46 -16.21 -4.44 15.36
CA LYS A 46 -15.76 -5.30 14.26
C LYS A 46 -16.69 -5.23 13.04
N LYS A 47 -18.00 -5.08 13.23
CA LYS A 47 -18.94 -5.00 12.11
C LYS A 47 -18.79 -3.66 11.41
N GLU A 48 -18.69 -2.57 12.18
CA GLU A 48 -18.44 -1.25 11.62
C GLU A 48 -17.10 -1.18 10.85
N ARG A 49 -16.05 -1.86 11.34
CA ARG A 49 -14.77 -1.99 10.59
C ARG A 49 -14.92 -2.76 9.29
N ILE A 50 -15.69 -3.85 9.27
CA ILE A 50 -15.98 -4.57 8.01
C ILE A 50 -16.71 -3.65 7.04
N GLU A 51 -17.73 -2.93 7.50
CA GLU A 51 -18.53 -2.04 6.66
C GLU A 51 -17.71 -0.90 6.07
N LYS A 52 -16.85 -0.25 6.86
CA LYS A 52 -16.07 0.91 6.40
C LYS A 52 -14.74 0.55 5.72
N PHE A 53 -14.07 -0.50 6.18
CA PHE A 53 -12.69 -0.83 5.76
C PHE A 53 -12.55 -2.20 5.08
N GLY A 54 -13.64 -2.96 4.96
CA GLY A 54 -13.70 -4.25 4.28
C GLY A 54 -13.26 -5.45 5.12
N GLN A 55 -12.67 -5.24 6.31
CA GLN A 55 -12.24 -6.31 7.21
C GLN A 55 -12.28 -5.87 8.68
N TYR A 56 -12.49 -6.82 9.59
CA TYR A 56 -12.76 -6.56 11.02
C TYR A 56 -11.59 -5.96 11.80
N ASP A 57 -10.37 -6.08 11.30
CA ASP A 57 -9.13 -5.62 11.92
C ASP A 57 -8.40 -4.56 11.07
N HIS A 58 -9.04 -4.06 10.02
CA HIS A 58 -8.57 -2.86 9.32
C HIS A 58 -8.97 -1.61 10.12
N VAL A 59 -8.08 -0.63 10.17
CA VAL A 59 -8.36 0.72 10.69
C VAL A 59 -8.41 1.77 9.58
N ARG A 60 -8.10 1.36 8.34
CA ARG A 60 -8.15 2.20 7.15
C ARG A 60 -8.32 1.42 5.86
N LEU A 61 -8.78 2.12 4.82
CA LEU A 61 -8.77 1.71 3.43
C LEU A 61 -7.99 2.75 2.62
N TYR A 62 -6.84 2.35 2.07
CA TYR A 62 -5.95 3.27 1.37
C TYR A 62 -6.55 3.76 0.05
N GLY A 63 -6.39 5.06 -0.21
CA GLY A 63 -6.63 5.67 -1.51
C GLY A 63 -5.33 5.93 -2.26
N MET A 64 -5.41 6.63 -3.40
CA MET A 64 -4.25 6.96 -4.22
C MET A 64 -3.23 7.88 -3.53
N ASP A 65 -3.61 8.58 -2.45
CA ASP A 65 -2.69 9.33 -1.58
C ASP A 65 -1.66 8.45 -0.85
N TYR A 66 -1.86 7.14 -0.80
CA TYR A 66 -0.92 6.18 -0.22
C TYR A 66 0.49 6.29 -0.81
N PHE A 67 0.59 6.50 -2.12
CA PHE A 67 1.88 6.67 -2.80
C PHE A 67 2.62 7.93 -2.31
N GLU A 68 1.89 9.00 -2.03
CA GLU A 68 2.47 10.22 -1.46
C GLU A 68 2.85 10.04 0.01
N ARG A 69 2.11 9.22 0.78
CA ARG A 69 2.49 8.84 2.15
C ARG A 69 3.84 8.12 2.16
N LEU A 70 4.06 7.16 1.25
CA LEU A 70 5.33 6.45 1.09
C LEU A 70 6.48 7.40 0.72
N LYS A 71 6.26 8.31 -0.25
CA LYS A 71 7.27 9.30 -0.64
C LYS A 71 7.64 10.24 0.51
N LYS A 72 6.67 10.68 1.32
CA LYS A 72 6.91 11.57 2.47
C LYS A 72 7.84 10.97 3.51
N VAL A 73 7.82 9.64 3.69
CA VAL A 73 8.77 8.93 4.55
C VAL A 73 10.21 8.97 4.01
N GLY A 74 10.35 9.12 2.69
CA GLY A 74 11.65 9.27 2.02
C GLY A 74 11.95 8.22 0.98
N PHE A 75 11.02 7.30 0.70
CA PHE A 75 11.16 6.33 -0.37
C PHE A 75 11.12 7.01 -1.75
N GLU A 76 12.00 6.57 -2.64
CA GLU A 76 11.80 6.72 -4.07
C GLU A 76 10.78 5.65 -4.50
N LEU A 77 9.75 6.04 -5.25
CA LEU A 77 8.59 5.19 -5.51
C LEU A 77 8.37 4.98 -7.00
N GLU A 78 8.17 3.71 -7.38
CA GLU A 78 7.68 3.31 -8.68
C GLU A 78 6.33 2.58 -8.54
N GLN A 79 5.36 2.92 -9.41
CA GLN A 79 4.05 2.27 -9.48
C GLN A 79 4.06 1.21 -10.58
N ILE A 80 4.17 -0.06 -10.18
CA ILE A 80 4.35 -1.18 -11.12
C ILE A 80 2.99 -1.76 -11.52
N LYS A 81 2.67 -1.74 -12.82
CA LYS A 81 1.53 -2.45 -13.41
C LYS A 81 1.94 -3.85 -13.84
N TYR A 82 2.25 -4.72 -12.88
CA TYR A 82 2.92 -6.00 -13.16
C TYR A 82 2.17 -6.90 -14.17
N ALA A 83 0.84 -6.84 -14.15
CA ALA A 83 -0.01 -7.59 -15.08
C ALA A 83 0.24 -7.25 -16.55
N SER A 84 0.75 -6.05 -16.89
CA SER A 84 1.01 -5.65 -18.28
C SER A 84 2.11 -6.49 -18.95
N ASN A 85 2.87 -7.28 -18.18
CA ASN A 85 3.90 -8.18 -18.69
C ASN A 85 3.34 -9.52 -19.20
N TYR A 86 2.04 -9.77 -19.01
CA TYR A 86 1.41 -11.06 -19.29
C TYR A 86 0.23 -10.90 -20.25
N ASN A 87 -0.02 -11.93 -21.05
CA ASN A 87 -1.25 -12.02 -21.83
C ASN A 87 -2.43 -12.46 -20.94
N LYS A 88 -3.67 -12.29 -21.44
CA LYS A 88 -4.90 -12.63 -20.70
C LYS A 88 -4.98 -14.09 -20.26
N LYS A 89 -4.40 -15.02 -21.02
CA LYS A 89 -4.38 -16.45 -20.67
C LYS A 89 -3.51 -16.69 -19.44
N ASP A 90 -2.35 -16.06 -19.38
CA ASP A 90 -1.42 -16.17 -18.26
C ASP A 90 -1.95 -15.42 -17.02
N ILE A 91 -2.53 -14.22 -17.21
CA ILE A 91 -3.21 -13.49 -16.12
C ILE A 91 -4.27 -14.39 -15.45
N LYS A 92 -5.15 -15.03 -16.25
CA LYS A 92 -6.16 -15.95 -15.72
C LYS A 92 -5.55 -17.20 -15.08
N LYS A 93 -4.51 -17.77 -15.69
CA LYS A 93 -3.86 -18.99 -15.20
C LYS A 93 -3.20 -18.78 -13.83
N PHE A 94 -2.56 -17.63 -13.63
CA PHE A 94 -1.80 -17.32 -12.41
C PHE A 94 -2.59 -16.50 -11.39
N GLY A 95 -3.82 -16.08 -11.71
CA GLY A 95 -4.67 -15.29 -10.82
C GLY A 95 -4.15 -13.87 -10.60
N ILE A 96 -3.48 -13.29 -11.59
CA ILE A 96 -2.95 -11.92 -11.50
C ILE A 96 -4.11 -10.93 -11.57
N ILE A 97 -4.12 -9.93 -10.70
CA ILE A 97 -5.10 -8.84 -10.74
C ILE A 97 -4.68 -7.86 -11.84
N GLU A 98 -5.46 -7.82 -12.93
CA GLU A 98 -5.10 -7.11 -14.18
C GLU A 98 -4.80 -5.62 -13.97
N ASN A 99 -5.51 -4.96 -13.04
CA ASN A 99 -5.36 -3.54 -12.78
C ASN A 99 -4.60 -3.25 -11.48
N GLU A 100 -3.96 -4.23 -10.84
CA GLU A 100 -3.20 -3.98 -9.60
C GLU A 100 -2.00 -3.07 -9.86
N ILE A 101 -1.78 -2.14 -8.93
CA ILE A 101 -0.63 -1.26 -8.90
C ILE A 101 0.22 -1.65 -7.69
N ILE A 102 1.42 -2.18 -7.94
CA ILE A 102 2.33 -2.62 -6.89
C ILE A 102 3.29 -1.45 -6.56
N PRO A 103 3.35 -0.99 -5.30
CA PRO A 103 4.28 0.04 -4.85
C PRO A 103 5.68 -0.57 -4.66
N LEU A 104 6.59 -0.26 -5.58
CA LEU A 104 8.01 -0.59 -5.45
C LEU A 104 8.74 0.61 -4.83
N CYS A 105 9.18 0.47 -3.59
CA CYS A 105 9.83 1.52 -2.83
C CYS A 105 11.34 1.27 -2.75
N LYS A 106 12.17 2.30 -2.93
CA LYS A 106 13.63 2.22 -2.79
C LYS A 106 14.15 3.27 -1.82
N LYS A 107 15.17 2.91 -1.05
CA LYS A 107 15.96 3.87 -0.25
C LYS A 107 17.20 4.27 -1.02
N LEU A 108 17.22 5.48 -1.58
CA LEU A 108 18.37 6.00 -2.30
C LEU A 108 19.18 6.97 -1.43
N ILE A 109 20.43 7.21 -1.82
CA ILE A 109 21.23 8.30 -1.25
C ILE A 109 20.61 9.60 -1.76
N LYS A 110 20.19 10.47 -0.84
CA LYS A 110 19.83 11.85 -1.19
C LYS A 110 21.12 12.66 -1.18
N ASN A 111 21.51 13.16 -2.36
CA ASN A 111 22.64 14.08 -2.52
C ASN A 111 22.32 15.44 -1.91
#